data_AF-A0AAW8FGF4-F1
#
_entry.id   AF-A0AAW8FGF4-F1
#
_cell.length_a   1.000
_cell.length_b   1.000
_cell.length_c   1.000
_cell.angle_alpha   90.00
_cell.angle_beta   90.00
_cell.angle_gamma   90.00
#
_symmetry.space_group_name_H-M   'P 1'
#
loop_
_entity.id
_entity.type
_entity.pdbx_description
1 polymer ?
#
loop_
_entity_poly.entity_id
_entity_poly.type
_entity_poly.pdbx_seq_one_letter_code
_entity_poly.pdbx_strand_id
1 'polypeptide(L)'
;MSEKQLDLLAAREEAEGVYDERERAAFALTEAVTVLTDQFVPDDVYATAAKQFNEGQLAHLIGLIVAINDWNRVMVSRRIPPGGHRQ
;
A
#
# COMPACT_ATOMS: atom_id res chain seq x y z
N MET A 1 -6.20 -12.75 4.45
CA MET A 1 -6.94 -12.12 3.34
C MET A 1 -7.84 -13.17 2.71
N SER A 2 -9.15 -12.93 2.69
CA SER A 2 -10.11 -13.79 1.99
C SER A 2 -10.17 -13.47 0.48
N GLU A 3 -10.78 -14.35 -0.31
CA GLU A 3 -11.03 -14.11 -1.75
C GLU A 3 -11.87 -12.84 -1.95
N LYS A 4 -12.94 -12.67 -1.16
CA LYS A 4 -13.75 -11.45 -1.14
C LYS A 4 -12.93 -10.18 -0.87
N GLN A 5 -11.98 -10.23 0.08
CA GLN A 5 -11.11 -9.09 0.33
C GLN A 5 -10.23 -8.81 -0.90
N LEU A 6 -9.61 -9.83 -1.49
CA LEU A 6 -8.78 -9.65 -2.67
C LEU A 6 -9.54 -9.02 -3.84
N ASP A 7 -10.74 -9.52 -4.12
CA ASP A 7 -11.57 -9.02 -5.22
C ASP A 7 -11.96 -7.55 -5.06
N LEU A 8 -12.13 -7.10 -3.81
CA LEU A 8 -12.54 -5.73 -3.47
C LEU A 8 -11.37 -4.79 -3.19
N LEU A 9 -10.11 -5.25 -3.28
CA LEU A 9 -8.94 -4.44 -2.96
C LEU A 9 -8.78 -3.21 -3.88
N ALA A 10 -9.12 -3.36 -5.16
CA ALA A 10 -9.06 -2.26 -6.13
C ALA A 10 -10.10 -1.17 -5.84
N ALA A 11 -11.24 -1.53 -5.23
CA ALA A 11 -12.33 -0.64 -4.84
C ALA A 11 -12.43 -0.48 -3.31
N ARG A 12 -11.28 -0.55 -2.62
CA ARG A 12 -11.20 -0.58 -1.15
C ARG A 12 -11.89 0.59 -0.43
N GLU A 13 -12.01 1.75 -1.07
CA GLU A 13 -12.70 2.91 -0.50
C GLU A 13 -14.22 2.72 -0.41
N GLU A 14 -14.79 1.94 -1.34
CA GLU A 14 -16.22 1.63 -1.43
C GLU A 14 -16.57 0.30 -0.73
N ALA A 15 -15.57 -0.48 -0.32
CA ALA A 15 -15.72 -1.78 0.33
C ALA A 15 -16.02 -1.66 1.84
N GLU A 16 -17.10 -0.96 2.18
CA GLU A 16 -17.52 -0.76 3.58
C GLU A 16 -17.69 -2.08 4.34
N GLY A 17 -17.15 -2.15 5.56
CA GLY A 17 -17.23 -3.34 6.42
C GLY A 17 -16.39 -4.54 5.98
N VAL A 18 -15.62 -4.43 4.89
CA VAL A 18 -14.71 -5.50 4.41
C VAL A 18 -13.32 -5.41 5.04
N TYR A 19 -12.92 -4.19 5.38
CA TYR A 19 -11.61 -3.88 5.95
C TYR A 19 -11.76 -3.18 7.30
N ASP A 20 -10.91 -3.54 8.25
CA ASP A 20 -10.87 -2.88 9.55
C ASP A 20 -10.13 -1.53 9.50
N GLU A 21 -10.13 -0.79 10.62
CA GLU A 21 -9.49 0.53 10.69
C GLU A 21 -7.97 0.46 10.45
N ARG A 22 -7.33 -0.64 10.86
CA ARG A 22 -5.88 -0.85 10.72
C ARG A 22 -5.52 -1.09 9.26
N GLU A 23 -6.28 -1.92 8.56
CA GLU A 23 -6.14 -2.19 7.12
C GLU A 23 -6.38 -0.90 6.31
N ARG A 24 -7.45 -0.16 6.62
CA ARG A 24 -7.76 1.11 5.95
C ARG A 24 -6.65 2.15 6.13
N ALA A 25 -6.11 2.28 7.35
CA ALA A 25 -4.98 3.18 7.62
C ALA A 25 -3.72 2.77 6.83
N ALA A 26 -3.44 1.46 6.73
CA ALA A 26 -2.32 0.96 5.93
C ALA A 26 -2.49 1.25 4.44
N PHE A 27 -3.70 1.13 3.90
CA PHE A 27 -3.98 1.45 2.51
C PHE A 27 -3.83 2.93 2.20
N ALA A 28 -4.36 3.82 3.05
CA ALA A 28 -4.20 5.26 2.90
C ALA A 28 -2.72 5.68 2.92
N LEU A 29 -1.93 5.11 3.84
CA LEU A 29 -0.49 5.35 3.88
C LEU A 29 0.21 4.80 2.63
N THR A 30 -0.17 3.61 2.17
CA THR A 30 0.38 3.00 0.95
C THR A 30 0.15 3.89 -0.26
N GLU A 31 -1.05 4.44 -0.41
CA GLU A 31 -1.42 5.33 -1.50
C GLU A 31 -0.65 6.65 -1.46
N ALA A 32 -0.60 7.31 -0.29
CA ALA A 32 0.13 8.56 -0.11
C ALA A 32 1.62 8.41 -0.44
N VAL A 33 2.26 7.32 0.02
CA VAL A 33 3.68 7.04 -0.24
C VAL A 33 3.95 6.59 -1.68
N THR A 34 3.00 5.92 -2.32
CA THR A 34 3.14 5.44 -3.72
C THR A 34 3.03 6.58 -4.72
N VAL A 35 2.05 7.47 -4.52
CA VAL A 35 1.79 8.58 -5.44
C VAL A 35 2.84 9.68 -5.28
N LEU A 36 3.20 10.00 -4.02
CA LEU A 36 4.20 10.99 -3.60
C LEU A 36 4.49 12.03 -4.70
N THR A 37 3.51 12.90 -4.98
CA THR A 37 3.68 14.05 -5.88
C THR A 37 4.60 15.08 -5.21
N ASP A 38 4.77 16.30 -5.75
CA ASP A 38 5.70 17.34 -5.26
C ASP A 38 5.51 17.81 -3.77
N GLN A 39 4.81 17.03 -2.94
CA GLN A 39 4.49 17.25 -1.53
C GLN A 39 4.86 16.03 -0.67
N PHE A 40 4.85 16.24 0.65
CA PHE A 40 5.07 15.19 1.64
C PHE A 40 3.83 14.30 1.82
N VAL A 41 4.00 13.15 2.48
CA VAL A 41 2.86 12.37 2.99
C VAL A 41 2.05 13.26 3.93
N PRO A 42 0.73 13.42 3.73
CA PRO A 42 -0.09 14.25 4.60
C PRO A 42 -0.02 13.84 6.07
N ASP A 43 0.09 14.84 6.96
CA ASP A 43 0.25 14.62 8.42
C ASP A 43 -0.91 13.84 9.02
N ASP A 44 -2.14 14.03 8.53
CA ASP A 44 -3.34 13.35 8.98
C ASP A 44 -3.36 11.87 8.59
N VAL A 45 -2.85 11.54 7.40
CA VAL A 45 -2.65 10.15 6.94
C VAL A 45 -1.62 9.45 7.82
N TYR A 46 -0.46 10.10 8.05
CA TYR A 46 0.58 9.54 8.92
C TYR A 46 0.07 9.37 10.36
N ALA A 47 -0.57 10.38 10.93
CA ALA A 47 -1.11 10.34 12.28
C ALA A 47 -2.19 9.26 12.44
N THR A 48 -3.01 9.03 11.42
CA THR A 48 -4.02 7.95 11.41
C THR A 48 -3.36 6.58 11.42
N ALA A 49 -2.31 6.37 10.61
CA ALA A 49 -1.51 5.15 10.66
C ALA A 49 -0.82 4.96 12.02
N ALA A 50 -0.24 6.01 12.59
CA ALA A 50 0.42 5.97 13.90
C ALA A 50 -0.53 5.62 15.07
N LYS A 51 -1.84 5.81 14.93
CA LYS A 51 -2.83 5.33 15.91
C LYS A 51 -3.03 3.81 15.87
N GLN A 52 -2.82 3.19 14.70
CA GLN A 52 -3.08 1.77 14.46
C GLN A 52 -1.81 0.91 14.54
N PHE A 53 -0.65 1.50 14.28
CA PHE A 53 0.65 0.84 14.27
C PHE A 53 1.57 1.48 15.31
N ASN A 54 2.20 0.65 16.15
CA ASN A 54 3.29 1.16 16.99
C ASN A 54 4.49 1.60 16.12
N GLU A 55 5.44 2.33 16.70
CA GLU A 55 6.57 2.90 15.97
C GLU A 55 7.32 1.88 15.10
N GLY A 56 7.67 0.72 15.65
CA GLY A 56 8.36 -0.33 14.91
C GLY A 56 7.50 -0.93 13.79
N GLN A 57 6.21 -1.13 14.03
CA GLN A 57 5.28 -1.62 13.02
C GLN A 57 5.05 -0.60 11.90
N LEU A 58 5.01 0.69 12.22
CA LEU A 58 4.85 1.77 11.24
C LEU A 58 6.10 1.90 10.37
N ALA A 59 7.29 1.83 10.97
CA ALA A 59 8.55 1.79 10.24
C ALA A 59 8.62 0.59 9.29
N HIS A 60 8.22 -0.60 9.74
CA HIS A 60 8.12 -1.78 8.89
C HIS A 60 7.11 -1.61 7.76
N LEU A 61 5.93 -1.05 8.03
CA LEU A 61 4.91 -0.79 7.01
C LEU A 61 5.45 0.14 5.91
N ILE A 62 6.09 1.25 6.29
CA ILE A 62 6.73 2.17 5.34
C ILE A 62 7.81 1.45 4.54
N GLY A 63 8.66 0.64 5.19
CA GLY A 63 9.69 -0.15 4.52
C GLY A 63 9.12 -1.11 3.48
N LEU A 64 8.00 -1.79 3.78
CA LEU A 64 7.30 -2.66 2.83
C LEU A 64 6.73 -1.89 1.64
N ILE A 65 6.13 -0.72 1.89
CA ILE A 65 5.59 0.13 0.82
C ILE A 65 6.70 0.60 -0.12
N VAL A 66 7.86 1.02 0.43
CA VAL A 66 9.03 1.41 -0.37
C VAL A 66 9.54 0.22 -1.18
N ALA A 67 9.70 -0.95 -0.55
CA ALA A 67 10.22 -2.14 -1.22
C ALA A 67 9.35 -2.58 -2.42
N ILE A 68 8.02 -2.59 -2.29
CA ILE A 68 7.14 -2.97 -3.41
C ILE A 68 7.14 -1.92 -4.52
N ASN A 69 7.20 -0.63 -4.18
CA ASN A 69 7.30 0.45 -5.14
C ASN A 69 8.60 0.36 -5.96
N ASP A 70 9.72 0.08 -5.30
CA ASP A 70 11.01 -0.09 -5.96
C ASP A 70 11.01 -1.30 -6.89
N TRP A 71 10.48 -2.44 -6.43
CA TRP A 71 10.37 -3.64 -7.26
C TRP A 71 9.50 -3.41 -8.50
N ASN A 72 8.36 -2.73 -8.34
CA ASN A 72 7.48 -2.35 -9.45
C ASN A 72 8.21 -1.50 -10.50
N ARG A 73 9.02 -0.52 -10.07
CA ARG A 73 9.82 0.33 -10.97
C ARG A 73 10.89 -0.47 -11.73
N VAL A 74 11.56 -1.41 -11.07
CA VAL A 74 12.52 -2.31 -11.74
C VAL A 74 11.82 -3.18 -12.78
N MET A 75 10.70 -3.81 -12.44
CA MET A 75 10.00 -4.72 -13.34
C MET A 75 9.43 -4.01 -14.56
N VAL A 76 8.78 -2.86 -14.36
CA VAL A 76 8.21 -2.05 -15.43
C VAL A 76 9.30 -1.50 -16.35
N SER A 77 10.40 -0.97 -15.81
CA SER A 77 11.52 -0.45 -16.63
C SER A 77 12.18 -1.55 -17.47
N ARG A 78 12.24 -2.78 -16.94
CA ARG A 78 12.75 -3.97 -17.64
C ARG A 78 11.73 -4.64 -18.57
N ARG A 79 10.47 -4.16 -18.60
CA ARG A 79 9.35 -4.75 -19.36
C ARG A 79 9.17 -6.25 -19.08
N ILE A 80 9.35 -6.66 -17.84
CA ILE A 80 9.18 -8.06 -17.44
C ILE A 80 7.67 -8.37 -17.36
N PRO A 81 7.16 -9.37 -18.10
CA PRO A 81 5.75 -9.71 -18.06
C PRO A 81 5.35 -10.33 -16.71
N PRO A 82 4.12 -10.11 -16.25
CA PRO A 82 3.57 -10.80 -15.08
C PRO A 82 3.65 -12.32 -15.26
N GLY A 83 3.98 -13.06 -14.20
CA GLY A 83 4.08 -14.52 -14.24
C GLY A 83 5.39 -15.07 -14.81
N GLY A 84 6.32 -14.21 -15.27
CA GLY A 84 7.70 -14.62 -15.53
C GLY A 84 7.87 -15.72 -16.59
N HIS A 85 7.00 -15.78 -17.60
CA HIS A 85 7.21 -16.66 -18.74
C HIS A 85 7.94 -15.92 -19.86
N ARG A 86 9.23 -16.26 -20.01
CA ARG A 86 9.98 -16.07 -21.25
C ARG A 86 9.48 -17.13 -22.23
N GLN A 87 8.91 -16.73 -23.36
CA GLN A 87 8.79 -17.64 -24.52
C GLN A 87 10.18 -17.97 -25.05
#